data_AF-A0A6L6X9T8-F1
#
_entry.id   AF-A0A6L6X9T8-F1
#
_cell.length_a   1.000
_cell.length_b   1.000
_cell.length_c   1.000
_cell.angle_alpha   90.00
_cell.angle_beta   90.00
_cell.angle_gamma   90.00
#
_symmetry.space_group_name_H-M   'P 1'
#
loop_
_entity.id
_entity.type
_entity.pdbx_description
1 polymer ?
#
loop_
_entity_poly.entity_id
_entity_poly.type
_entity_poly.pdbx_seq_one_letter_code
_entity_poly.pdbx_strand_id
1 'polypeptide(L)'
;MTSPQHLQSLLADLGLEQAATFTAVHGGDEDTVIRLFGGNPEHSRPLLLEELREHYDRDLILVSRSGPAVIVVENNNYQGSRQEVLRPLSRHGRTASVYWNVNAVSQLSLAEDGLISSAFEMIAPEDIPFGAPPDAWQPLLEGLTLDDGHLWGTGLAAVERATGARFDNSWVRGPHRAVEITRVPEYLLGQGLIDSPLLKREPFISYLASLGPSLLQPMRRHALDLALAHADLREHPLAVAALTAATLPVGARARLHRELTSLYEQAHLRARAMLIGEPQVFEPEWERPSHLVFRQAIVFGVLARCVAAHLPTPTGGLPDILSFLVTAMTGDGARVEEFWMVKHLHDAARTAA
;
A
#
# COMPACT_ATOMS: atom_id res chain seq x y z
N MET A 1 -30.11 -11.04 -1.14
CA MET A 1 -28.66 -11.25 -1.27
C MET A 1 -28.42 -12.65 -1.75
N THR A 2 -27.46 -12.77 -2.63
CA THR A 2 -26.97 -14.02 -3.18
C THR A 2 -26.09 -14.71 -2.13
N SER A 3 -26.10 -16.05 -2.05
CA SER A 3 -25.25 -16.75 -1.08
C SER A 3 -23.77 -16.70 -1.50
N PRO A 4 -22.82 -16.65 -0.54
CA PRO A 4 -21.39 -16.69 -0.85
C PRO A 4 -20.99 -17.88 -1.74
N GLN A 5 -21.58 -19.05 -1.53
CA GLN A 5 -21.33 -20.25 -2.33
C GLN A 5 -21.71 -20.04 -3.80
N HIS A 6 -22.88 -19.43 -4.04
CA HIS A 6 -23.33 -19.16 -5.40
C HIS A 6 -22.46 -18.12 -6.10
N LEU A 7 -22.06 -17.07 -5.37
CA LEU A 7 -21.13 -16.06 -5.88
C LEU A 7 -19.76 -16.65 -6.18
N GLN A 8 -19.28 -17.57 -5.35
CA GLN A 8 -18.04 -18.29 -5.61
C GLN A 8 -18.13 -19.16 -6.87
N SER A 9 -19.24 -19.89 -7.07
CA SER A 9 -19.46 -20.66 -8.30
C SER A 9 -19.52 -19.75 -9.52
N LEU A 10 -20.18 -18.59 -9.42
CA LEU A 10 -20.21 -17.60 -10.49
C LEU A 10 -18.80 -17.13 -10.87
N LEU A 11 -17.94 -16.85 -9.89
CA LEU A 11 -16.55 -16.46 -10.15
C LEU A 11 -15.75 -17.55 -10.89
N ALA A 12 -15.97 -18.82 -10.53
CA ALA A 12 -15.34 -19.95 -11.22
C ALA A 12 -15.84 -20.06 -12.67
N ASP A 13 -17.15 -19.94 -12.91
CA ASP A 13 -17.74 -19.98 -14.25
C ASP A 13 -17.21 -18.84 -15.15
N LEU A 14 -17.01 -17.65 -14.57
CA LEU A 14 -16.43 -16.49 -15.25
C LEU A 14 -14.91 -16.57 -15.42
N GLY A 15 -14.23 -17.49 -14.74
CA GLY A 15 -12.76 -17.57 -14.72
C GLY A 15 -12.08 -16.41 -13.99
N LEU A 16 -12.75 -15.81 -13.00
CA LEU A 16 -12.29 -14.64 -12.25
C LEU A 16 -11.78 -14.98 -10.83
N GLU A 17 -11.69 -16.26 -10.49
CA GLU A 17 -11.29 -16.74 -9.16
C GLU A 17 -9.83 -16.46 -8.78
N GLN A 18 -8.96 -16.24 -9.78
CA GLN A 18 -7.52 -16.04 -9.57
C GLN A 18 -7.17 -14.59 -9.27
N ALA A 19 -7.77 -13.64 -9.98
CA ALA A 19 -7.56 -12.23 -9.77
C ALA A 19 -8.69 -11.41 -10.38
N ALA A 20 -9.38 -10.62 -9.56
CA ALA A 20 -10.38 -9.67 -10.03
C ALA A 20 -10.59 -8.54 -9.01
N THR A 21 -11.18 -7.45 -9.50
CA THR A 21 -11.77 -6.41 -8.65
C THR A 21 -13.22 -6.21 -9.04
N PHE A 22 -14.09 -6.18 -8.05
CA PHE A 22 -15.49 -5.77 -8.20
C PHE A 22 -15.71 -4.54 -7.37
N THR A 23 -16.10 -3.45 -8.01
CA THR A 23 -16.45 -2.19 -7.34
C THR A 23 -17.90 -1.86 -7.64
N ALA A 24 -18.68 -1.57 -6.60
CA ALA A 24 -20.06 -1.13 -6.74
C ALA A 24 -20.24 0.22 -6.06
N VAL A 25 -20.97 1.13 -6.71
CA VAL A 25 -21.43 2.39 -6.13
C VAL A 25 -22.96 2.37 -6.08
N HIS A 26 -23.52 2.59 -4.90
CA HIS A 26 -24.94 2.79 -4.73
C HIS A 26 -25.35 4.10 -5.42
N GLY A 27 -26.30 4.04 -6.34
CA GLY A 27 -26.64 5.17 -7.18
C GLY A 27 -25.54 5.49 -8.19
N GLY A 28 -25.44 6.77 -8.55
CA GLY A 28 -24.49 7.24 -9.56
C GLY A 28 -24.92 7.00 -11.00
N ASP A 29 -24.05 7.44 -11.90
CA ASP A 29 -24.21 7.38 -13.35
C ASP A 29 -23.02 6.62 -13.97
N GLU A 30 -23.27 5.78 -14.97
CA GLU A 30 -22.24 4.92 -15.56
C GLU A 30 -21.12 5.74 -16.20
N ASP A 31 -21.44 6.84 -16.89
CA ASP A 31 -20.43 7.68 -17.53
C ASP A 31 -19.55 8.38 -16.49
N THR A 32 -20.15 8.77 -15.37
CA THR A 32 -19.42 9.34 -14.23
C THR A 32 -18.47 8.31 -13.63
N VAL A 33 -18.93 7.07 -13.41
CA VAL A 33 -18.10 5.98 -12.90
C VAL A 33 -16.94 5.69 -13.85
N ILE A 34 -17.20 5.55 -15.16
CA ILE A 34 -16.16 5.33 -16.17
C ILE A 34 -15.10 6.44 -16.12
N ARG A 35 -15.50 7.70 -16.02
CA ARG A 35 -14.56 8.84 -15.92
C ARG A 35 -13.71 8.79 -14.65
N LEU A 36 -14.30 8.42 -13.52
CA LEU A 36 -13.58 8.30 -12.24
C LEU A 36 -12.63 7.10 -12.20
N PHE A 37 -12.89 6.08 -13.02
CA PHE A 37 -11.94 5.01 -13.30
C PHE A 37 -10.85 5.39 -14.31
N GLY A 38 -10.84 6.62 -14.85
CA GLY A 38 -9.85 7.05 -15.84
C GLY A 38 -10.14 6.59 -17.27
N GLY A 39 -11.38 6.19 -17.56
CA GLY A 39 -11.86 5.86 -18.91
C GLY A 39 -12.60 7.00 -19.59
N ASN A 40 -12.85 6.85 -20.90
CA ASN A 40 -13.72 7.74 -21.67
C ASN A 40 -15.03 7.01 -22.04
N PRO A 41 -16.21 7.45 -21.56
CA PRO A 41 -17.49 6.80 -21.83
C PRO A 41 -17.85 6.71 -23.32
N GLU A 42 -17.42 7.68 -24.12
CA GLU A 42 -17.63 7.72 -25.58
C GLU A 42 -16.85 6.63 -26.32
N HIS A 43 -15.82 6.06 -25.69
CA HIS A 43 -15.04 4.94 -26.24
C HIS A 43 -15.58 3.57 -25.78
N SER A 44 -16.73 3.55 -25.10
CA SER A 44 -17.32 2.29 -24.64
C SER A 44 -17.83 1.45 -25.81
N ARG A 45 -17.65 0.14 -25.68
CA ARG A 45 -18.20 -0.87 -26.59
C ARG A 45 -18.94 -1.93 -25.78
N PRO A 46 -19.98 -2.56 -26.32
CA PRO A 46 -20.60 -3.70 -25.65
C PRO A 46 -19.60 -4.87 -25.55
N LEU A 47 -19.60 -5.53 -24.41
CA LEU A 47 -18.91 -6.81 -24.17
C LEU A 47 -19.74 -7.62 -23.17
N LEU A 48 -19.71 -8.95 -23.28
CA LEU A 48 -20.26 -9.82 -22.25
C LEU A 48 -19.24 -10.00 -21.11
N LEU A 49 -19.74 -10.18 -19.89
CA LEU A 49 -18.85 -10.38 -18.73
C LEU A 49 -17.99 -11.64 -18.87
N GLU A 50 -18.53 -12.69 -19.48
CA GLU A 50 -17.84 -13.96 -19.75
C GLU A 50 -16.61 -13.79 -20.67
N GLU A 51 -16.62 -12.77 -21.54
CA GLU A 51 -15.51 -12.49 -22.47
C GLU A 51 -14.36 -11.73 -21.78
N LEU A 52 -14.57 -11.19 -20.58
CA LEU A 52 -13.56 -10.41 -19.85
C LEU A 52 -12.30 -11.25 -19.53
N ARG A 53 -12.45 -12.56 -19.34
CA ARG A 53 -11.31 -13.48 -19.10
C ARG A 53 -10.29 -13.48 -20.24
N GLU A 54 -10.72 -13.16 -21.45
CA GLU A 54 -9.87 -13.10 -22.66
C GLU A 54 -9.04 -11.80 -22.73
N HIS A 55 -9.28 -10.86 -21.82
CA HIS A 55 -8.65 -9.54 -21.76
C HIS A 55 -7.74 -9.35 -20.53
N TYR A 56 -7.16 -10.43 -20.01
CA TYR A 56 -6.33 -10.44 -18.79
C TYR A 56 -5.12 -9.48 -18.81
N ASP A 57 -4.58 -9.18 -20.00
CA ASP A 57 -3.39 -8.32 -20.17
C ASP A 57 -3.72 -6.85 -20.48
N ARG A 58 -4.99 -6.44 -20.36
CA ARG A 58 -5.44 -5.08 -20.69
C ARG A 58 -5.96 -4.35 -19.46
N ASP A 59 -5.71 -3.04 -19.43
CA ASP A 59 -6.38 -2.11 -18.52
C ASP A 59 -7.82 -1.87 -18.99
N LEU A 60 -8.68 -2.88 -18.85
CA LEU A 60 -10.07 -2.88 -19.31
C LEU A 60 -11.02 -3.03 -18.12
N ILE A 61 -12.05 -2.17 -18.07
CA ILE A 61 -13.17 -2.32 -17.16
C ILE A 61 -14.45 -2.68 -17.90
N LEU A 62 -15.32 -3.46 -17.25
CA LEU A 62 -16.71 -3.63 -17.66
C LEU A 62 -17.61 -2.91 -16.67
N VAL A 63 -18.47 -2.03 -17.20
CA VAL A 63 -19.41 -1.23 -16.40
C VAL A 63 -20.83 -1.57 -16.79
N SER A 64 -21.69 -1.79 -15.80
CA SER A 64 -23.12 -1.95 -16.01
C SER A 64 -23.89 -1.68 -14.72
N ARG A 65 -25.17 -1.32 -14.85
CA ARG A 65 -26.09 -1.22 -13.71
C ARG A 65 -26.65 -2.58 -13.29
N SER A 66 -26.75 -2.80 -11.99
CA SER A 66 -27.53 -3.90 -11.41
C SER A 66 -28.22 -3.47 -10.13
N GLY A 67 -29.56 -3.55 -10.13
CA GLY A 67 -30.37 -3.00 -9.05
C GLY A 67 -30.16 -1.48 -8.91
N PRO A 68 -29.95 -0.96 -7.69
CA PRO A 68 -29.69 0.46 -7.45
C PRO A 68 -28.23 0.87 -7.68
N ALA A 69 -27.32 -0.05 -8.04
CA ALA A 69 -25.89 0.21 -8.09
C ALA A 69 -25.34 0.20 -9.53
N VAL A 70 -24.28 0.97 -9.75
CA VAL A 70 -23.37 0.79 -10.90
C VAL A 70 -22.23 -0.12 -10.46
N ILE A 71 -21.96 -1.16 -11.22
CA ILE A 71 -20.90 -2.14 -10.97
C ILE A 71 -19.79 -1.96 -11.99
N VAL A 72 -18.56 -2.08 -11.53
CA VAL A 72 -17.35 -2.17 -12.35
C VAL A 72 -16.64 -3.49 -12.05
N VAL A 73 -16.30 -4.23 -13.10
CA VAL A 73 -15.51 -5.46 -13.01
C VAL A 73 -14.19 -5.29 -13.75
N GLU A 74 -13.12 -5.68 -13.08
CA GLU A 74 -11.76 -5.72 -13.59
C GLU A 74 -11.23 -7.15 -13.50
N ASN A 75 -10.65 -7.67 -14.58
CA ASN A 75 -9.94 -8.95 -14.56
C ASN A 75 -8.44 -8.68 -14.38
N ASN A 76 -7.88 -9.21 -13.29
CA ASN A 76 -6.48 -9.00 -12.92
C ASN A 76 -6.02 -7.52 -12.87
N ASN A 77 -6.93 -6.61 -12.58
CA ASN A 77 -6.63 -5.21 -12.28
C ASN A 77 -7.22 -4.81 -10.92
N TYR A 78 -6.78 -3.67 -10.40
CA TYR A 78 -7.06 -3.23 -9.03
C TYR A 78 -7.36 -1.74 -8.92
N GLN A 79 -7.70 -1.08 -10.02
CA GLN A 79 -7.99 0.36 -10.01
C GLN A 79 -9.13 0.67 -9.03
N GLY A 80 -10.16 -0.18 -8.99
CA GLY A 80 -11.33 -0.04 -8.15
C GLY A 80 -11.12 -0.28 -6.66
N SER A 81 -10.01 -0.90 -6.24
CA SER A 81 -9.69 -1.02 -4.80
C SER A 81 -8.94 0.20 -4.25
N ARG A 82 -8.45 1.07 -5.14
CA ARG A 82 -7.61 2.21 -4.75
C ARG A 82 -8.44 3.37 -4.21
N GLN A 83 -7.93 4.02 -3.16
CA GLN A 83 -8.55 5.20 -2.55
C GLN A 83 -8.75 6.37 -3.54
N GLU A 84 -7.91 6.46 -4.59
CA GLU A 84 -8.02 7.50 -5.61
C GLU A 84 -9.26 7.34 -6.50
N VAL A 85 -9.82 6.14 -6.56
CA VAL A 85 -11.07 5.83 -7.27
C VAL A 85 -12.23 5.78 -6.28
N LEU A 86 -12.06 5.09 -5.14
CA LEU A 86 -13.11 4.89 -4.15
C LEU A 86 -13.59 6.19 -3.50
N ARG A 87 -12.69 7.12 -3.17
CA ARG A 87 -13.09 8.38 -2.51
C ARG A 87 -13.89 9.29 -3.45
N PRO A 88 -13.48 9.55 -4.71
CA PRO A 88 -14.35 10.27 -5.63
C PRO A 88 -15.68 9.59 -5.90
N LEU A 89 -15.71 8.26 -6.08
CA LEU A 89 -16.94 7.51 -6.28
C LEU A 89 -17.88 7.65 -5.09
N SER A 90 -17.35 7.61 -3.87
CA SER A 90 -18.17 7.64 -2.67
C SER A 90 -18.92 8.95 -2.44
N ARG A 91 -18.57 10.03 -3.17
CA ARG A 91 -19.34 11.27 -3.22
C ARG A 91 -20.64 11.16 -4.02
N HIS A 92 -20.77 10.13 -4.85
CA HIS A 92 -21.97 9.84 -5.64
C HIS A 92 -22.89 8.82 -4.96
N GLY A 93 -22.43 8.22 -3.86
CA GLY A 93 -23.16 7.28 -3.03
C GLY A 93 -22.23 6.24 -2.41
N ARG A 94 -22.76 5.47 -1.46
CA ARG A 94 -21.97 4.45 -0.75
C ARG A 94 -21.29 3.51 -1.75
N THR A 95 -19.98 3.42 -1.67
CA THR A 95 -19.14 2.64 -2.58
C THR A 95 -18.47 1.51 -1.83
N ALA A 96 -18.50 0.30 -2.37
CA ALA A 96 -17.76 -0.83 -1.84
C ALA A 96 -16.96 -1.51 -2.95
N SER A 97 -15.80 -2.05 -2.60
CA SER A 97 -14.93 -2.78 -3.51
C SER A 97 -14.35 -4.01 -2.85
N VAL A 98 -14.25 -5.09 -3.62
CA VAL A 98 -13.57 -6.31 -3.25
C VAL A 98 -12.52 -6.63 -4.31
N TYR A 99 -11.29 -6.91 -3.87
CA TYR A 99 -10.14 -7.22 -4.71
C TYR A 99 -9.42 -8.46 -4.21
N TRP A 100 -8.90 -9.28 -5.12
CA TRP A 100 -7.95 -10.36 -4.83
C TRP A 100 -7.01 -10.61 -6.01
N ASN A 101 -5.89 -11.28 -5.75
CA ASN A 101 -4.95 -11.73 -6.78
C ASN A 101 -4.24 -13.05 -6.44
N VAL A 102 -3.46 -13.55 -7.41
CA VAL A 102 -2.68 -14.80 -7.31
C VAL A 102 -1.55 -14.76 -6.27
N ASN A 103 -1.17 -13.57 -5.80
CA ASN A 103 -0.15 -13.38 -4.78
C ASN A 103 -0.73 -13.37 -3.36
N ALA A 104 -1.97 -13.83 -3.19
CA ALA A 104 -2.68 -13.86 -1.91
C ALA A 104 -2.80 -12.47 -1.27
N VAL A 105 -2.93 -11.42 -2.10
CA VAL A 105 -3.31 -10.08 -1.65
C VAL A 105 -4.80 -9.93 -1.89
N SER A 106 -5.54 -9.50 -0.88
CA SER A 106 -6.94 -9.18 -1.03
C SER A 106 -7.33 -7.94 -0.23
N GLN A 107 -8.43 -7.31 -0.62
CA GLN A 107 -8.90 -6.14 0.09
C GLN A 107 -10.40 -6.01 -0.03
N LEU A 108 -11.07 -5.77 1.10
CA LEU A 108 -12.46 -5.35 1.15
C LEU A 108 -12.52 -3.90 1.64
N SER A 109 -13.03 -3.00 0.81
CA SER A 109 -13.00 -1.55 1.04
C SER A 109 -14.40 -0.95 0.97
N LEU A 110 -14.76 -0.13 1.97
CA LEU A 110 -16.00 0.65 2.05
C LEU A 110 -15.65 2.14 2.05
N ALA A 111 -16.39 2.92 1.28
CA ALA A 111 -16.22 4.35 1.18
C ALA A 111 -17.57 5.07 1.14
N GLU A 112 -17.66 6.19 1.85
CA GLU A 112 -18.85 7.05 1.93
C GLU A 112 -18.40 8.52 2.03
N ASP A 113 -19.14 9.44 1.40
CA ASP A 113 -18.94 10.89 1.50
C ASP A 113 -17.51 11.41 1.22
N GLY A 114 -16.79 10.78 0.28
CA GLY A 114 -15.43 11.18 -0.08
C GLY A 114 -14.33 10.59 0.79
N LEU A 115 -14.68 9.67 1.71
CA LEU A 115 -13.76 9.04 2.64
C LEU A 115 -13.79 7.51 2.49
N ILE A 116 -12.64 6.87 2.73
CA ILE A 116 -12.58 5.44 3.02
C ILE A 116 -13.10 5.26 4.45
N SER A 117 -14.23 4.59 4.57
CA SER A 117 -14.87 4.31 5.84
C SER A 117 -14.11 3.20 6.58
N SER A 118 -13.90 2.06 5.92
CA SER A 118 -13.13 0.93 6.44
C SER A 118 -12.56 0.10 5.29
N ALA A 119 -11.33 -0.38 5.41
CA ALA A 119 -10.68 -1.29 4.48
C ALA A 119 -9.75 -2.25 5.22
N PHE A 120 -9.76 -3.53 4.84
CA PHE A 120 -8.93 -4.57 5.47
C PHE A 120 -8.61 -5.71 4.50
N GLU A 121 -7.59 -6.50 4.84
CA GLU A 121 -7.15 -7.70 4.10
C GLU A 121 -8.07 -8.88 4.46
N MET A 122 -8.73 -9.50 3.48
CA MET A 122 -9.71 -10.55 3.79
C MET A 122 -9.06 -11.89 4.15
N ILE A 123 -7.83 -12.15 3.72
CA ILE A 123 -7.11 -13.39 4.07
C ILE A 123 -6.61 -13.34 5.53
N ALA A 124 -6.33 -12.14 6.03
CA ALA A 124 -5.89 -11.88 7.40
C ALA A 124 -6.82 -10.84 8.06
N PRO A 125 -8.11 -11.17 8.28
CA PRO A 125 -9.11 -10.22 8.78
C PRO A 125 -8.87 -9.78 10.23
N GLU A 126 -7.94 -10.45 10.94
CA GLU A 126 -7.45 -10.04 12.26
C GLU A 126 -6.57 -8.78 12.22
N ASP A 127 -6.05 -8.40 11.05
CA ASP A 127 -5.30 -7.15 10.88
C ASP A 127 -6.21 -5.94 11.12
N ILE A 128 -5.64 -4.88 11.71
CA ILE A 128 -6.40 -3.69 12.10
C ILE A 128 -6.97 -3.01 10.84
N PRO A 129 -8.30 -2.87 10.71
CA PRO A 129 -8.90 -2.17 9.59
C PRO A 129 -8.47 -0.69 9.57
N PHE A 130 -8.22 -0.18 8.37
CA PHE A 130 -7.92 1.24 8.14
C PHE A 130 -9.18 1.98 7.68
N GLY A 131 -9.39 3.22 8.14
CA GLY A 131 -10.48 4.08 7.68
C GLY A 131 -10.89 5.10 8.72
N ALA A 132 -11.89 5.94 8.41
CA ALA A 132 -12.37 6.93 9.37
C ALA A 132 -13.16 6.28 10.53
N PRO A 133 -14.24 5.52 10.27
CA PRO A 133 -14.79 4.50 11.18
C PRO A 133 -14.30 3.08 10.82
N PRO A 134 -13.18 2.60 11.41
CA PRO A 134 -12.58 1.32 11.04
C PRO A 134 -13.52 0.10 11.21
N ASP A 135 -14.53 0.20 12.08
CA ASP A 135 -15.55 -0.81 12.36
C ASP A 135 -16.75 -0.80 11.39
N ALA A 136 -16.77 0.09 10.38
CA ALA A 136 -17.93 0.26 9.49
C ALA A 136 -18.36 -1.00 8.71
N TRP A 137 -17.47 -1.98 8.56
CA TRP A 137 -17.80 -3.27 7.96
C TRP A 137 -18.55 -4.22 8.91
N GLN A 138 -18.45 -4.07 10.23
CA GLN A 138 -19.02 -5.00 11.21
C GLN A 138 -20.51 -5.31 11.00
N PRO A 139 -21.42 -4.32 10.86
CA PRO A 139 -22.84 -4.62 10.59
C PRO A 139 -23.07 -5.25 9.20
N LEU A 140 -22.19 -4.97 8.24
CA LEU A 140 -22.29 -5.49 6.87
C LEU A 140 -21.73 -6.90 6.73
N LEU A 141 -20.89 -7.34 7.67
CA LEU A 141 -20.34 -8.69 7.73
C LEU A 141 -21.10 -9.62 8.68
N GLU A 142 -22.11 -9.13 9.40
CA GLU A 142 -22.88 -9.96 10.34
C GLU A 142 -23.47 -11.20 9.63
N GLY A 143 -23.14 -12.39 10.13
CA GLY A 143 -23.56 -13.67 9.54
C GLY A 143 -22.82 -14.08 8.26
N LEU A 144 -21.72 -13.39 7.90
CA LEU A 144 -20.78 -13.79 6.86
C LEU A 144 -19.48 -14.25 7.52
N THR A 145 -18.91 -15.37 7.05
CA THR A 145 -17.62 -15.88 7.55
C THR A 145 -16.54 -15.75 6.48
N LEU A 146 -15.40 -15.18 6.87
CA LEU A 146 -14.22 -14.95 6.01
C LEU A 146 -13.17 -16.07 6.12
N ASP A 147 -13.53 -17.23 6.67
CA ASP A 147 -12.66 -18.39 6.88
C ASP A 147 -13.04 -19.60 5.98
N ASP A 148 -14.10 -19.48 5.20
CA ASP A 148 -14.66 -20.55 4.38
C ASP A 148 -13.98 -20.61 3.00
N GLY A 149 -14.03 -21.77 2.34
CA GLY A 149 -13.58 -22.00 0.95
C GLY A 149 -14.32 -21.19 -0.14
N HIS A 150 -15.01 -20.11 0.27
CA HIS A 150 -15.80 -19.20 -0.55
C HIS A 150 -15.45 -17.73 -0.26
N LEU A 151 -14.21 -17.44 0.18
CA LEU A 151 -13.76 -16.12 0.61
C LEU A 151 -14.14 -15.00 -0.35
N TRP A 152 -13.92 -15.19 -1.66
CA TRP A 152 -14.25 -14.20 -2.69
C TRP A 152 -15.76 -14.03 -2.87
N GLY A 153 -16.50 -15.12 -2.84
CA GLY A 153 -17.96 -15.09 -2.80
C GLY A 153 -18.51 -14.34 -1.59
N THR A 154 -17.87 -14.48 -0.42
CA THR A 154 -18.22 -13.73 0.79
C THR A 154 -17.96 -12.23 0.62
N GLY A 155 -16.82 -11.85 0.05
CA GLY A 155 -16.51 -10.45 -0.26
C GLY A 155 -17.53 -9.83 -1.22
N LEU A 156 -17.95 -10.55 -2.26
CA LEU A 156 -19.04 -10.11 -3.15
C LEU A 156 -20.37 -9.96 -2.40
N ALA A 157 -20.72 -10.89 -1.50
CA ALA A 157 -21.93 -10.78 -0.70
C ALA A 157 -21.92 -9.54 0.21
N ALA A 158 -20.75 -9.19 0.77
CA ALA A 158 -20.56 -7.96 1.52
C ALA A 158 -20.75 -6.71 0.65
N VAL A 159 -20.24 -6.72 -0.59
CA VAL A 159 -20.45 -5.63 -1.58
C VAL A 159 -21.93 -5.50 -1.97
N GLU A 160 -22.64 -6.61 -2.21
CA GLU A 160 -24.10 -6.59 -2.45
C GLU A 160 -24.83 -5.94 -1.26
N ARG A 161 -24.47 -6.32 -0.03
CA ARG A 161 -25.10 -5.80 1.19
C ARG A 161 -24.84 -4.31 1.38
N ALA A 162 -23.61 -3.88 1.12
CA ALA A 162 -23.20 -2.49 1.29
C ALA A 162 -23.88 -1.55 0.29
N THR A 163 -24.06 -1.98 -0.96
CA THR A 163 -24.42 -1.08 -2.07
C THR A 163 -25.80 -1.35 -2.66
N GLY A 164 -26.39 -2.51 -2.36
CA GLY A 164 -27.62 -2.99 -2.99
C GLY A 164 -27.40 -3.62 -4.37
N ALA A 165 -26.15 -3.74 -4.85
CA ALA A 165 -25.81 -4.44 -6.07
C ALA A 165 -26.36 -5.87 -6.10
N ARG A 166 -26.56 -6.42 -7.30
CA ARG A 166 -27.01 -7.80 -7.50
C ARG A 166 -26.12 -8.48 -8.52
N PHE A 167 -25.37 -9.50 -8.10
CA PHE A 167 -24.53 -10.29 -8.98
C PHE A 167 -25.26 -11.57 -9.40
N ASP A 168 -26.38 -11.41 -10.10
CA ASP A 168 -27.21 -12.54 -10.56
C ASP A 168 -26.96 -12.89 -12.03
N ASN A 169 -27.45 -14.06 -12.45
CA ASN A 169 -27.30 -14.54 -13.83
C ASN A 169 -27.89 -13.59 -14.89
N SER A 170 -28.88 -12.76 -14.53
CA SER A 170 -29.49 -11.82 -15.46
C SER A 170 -28.55 -10.65 -15.75
N TRP A 171 -27.87 -10.17 -14.70
CA TRP A 171 -26.84 -9.15 -14.81
C TRP A 171 -25.63 -9.67 -15.59
N VAL A 172 -25.13 -10.87 -15.26
CA VAL A 172 -23.96 -11.49 -15.91
C VAL A 172 -24.13 -11.61 -17.43
N ARG A 173 -25.32 -12.05 -17.88
CA ARG A 173 -25.65 -12.22 -19.31
C ARG A 173 -26.07 -10.92 -19.99
N GLY A 174 -26.25 -9.84 -19.21
CA GLY A 174 -26.62 -8.53 -19.70
C GLY A 174 -25.47 -7.83 -20.45
N PRO A 175 -25.78 -6.76 -21.20
CA PRO A 175 -24.76 -5.97 -21.86
C PRO A 175 -23.90 -5.23 -20.82
N HIS A 176 -22.58 -5.29 -20.99
CA HIS A 176 -21.65 -4.45 -20.24
C HIS A 176 -20.94 -3.48 -21.17
N ARG A 177 -20.62 -2.30 -20.66
CA ARG A 177 -19.80 -1.31 -21.35
C ARG A 177 -18.34 -1.59 -21.04
N ALA A 178 -17.62 -2.13 -22.01
CA ALA A 178 -16.19 -2.30 -21.93
C ALA A 178 -15.49 -0.98 -22.30
N VAL A 179 -14.59 -0.52 -21.43
CA VAL A 179 -13.82 0.71 -21.61
C VAL A 179 -12.38 0.48 -21.19
N GLU A 180 -11.42 0.85 -22.05
CA GLU A 180 -10.01 0.88 -21.65
C GLU A 180 -9.77 2.09 -20.75
N ILE A 181 -9.03 1.88 -19.65
CA ILE A 181 -8.76 2.90 -18.64
C ILE A 181 -7.28 3.27 -18.63
N THR A 182 -7.00 4.50 -18.19
CA THR A 182 -5.67 4.88 -17.74
C THR A 182 -5.63 4.86 -16.21
N ARG A 183 -4.50 4.45 -15.64
CA ARG A 183 -4.29 4.48 -14.19
C ARG A 183 -4.54 5.88 -13.62
N VAL A 184 -5.51 5.99 -12.71
CA VAL A 184 -5.75 7.24 -11.98
C VAL A 184 -4.50 7.58 -11.14
N PRO A 185 -3.99 8.81 -11.19
CA PRO A 185 -2.81 9.22 -10.42
C PRO A 185 -3.00 8.98 -8.92
N GLU A 186 -1.97 8.50 -8.24
CA GLU A 186 -1.98 8.25 -6.80
C GLU A 186 -2.10 9.54 -5.99
N TYR A 187 -2.78 9.48 -4.83
CA TYR A 187 -2.71 10.59 -3.90
C TYR A 187 -1.31 10.70 -3.31
N LEU A 188 -0.86 11.95 -3.17
CA LEU A 188 0.41 12.28 -2.52
C LEU A 188 0.50 11.68 -1.11
N LEU A 189 -0.61 11.75 -0.38
CA LEU A 189 -0.79 11.30 0.97
C LEU A 189 -2.12 10.58 1.05
N GLY A 190 -2.11 9.36 1.57
CA GLY A 190 -3.34 8.63 1.84
C GLY A 190 -4.20 9.33 2.90
N GLN A 191 -5.50 9.01 2.93
CA GLN A 191 -6.45 9.67 3.82
C GLN A 191 -5.99 9.74 5.28
N GLY A 192 -5.38 8.68 5.82
CA GLY A 192 -4.89 8.64 7.21
C GLY A 192 -3.76 9.63 7.52
N LEU A 193 -3.13 10.21 6.49
CA LEU A 193 -1.97 11.09 6.64
C LEU A 193 -2.31 12.58 6.45
N ILE A 194 -3.39 12.91 5.73
CA ILE A 194 -3.73 14.29 5.34
C ILE A 194 -3.92 15.20 6.56
N ASP A 195 -4.47 14.66 7.65
CA ASP A 195 -4.71 15.39 8.90
C ASP A 195 -3.63 15.18 9.97
N SER A 196 -2.51 14.53 9.60
CA SER A 196 -1.45 14.21 10.55
C SER A 196 -0.88 15.49 11.19
N PRO A 197 -0.70 15.52 12.53
CA PRO A 197 -0.06 16.66 13.19
C PRO A 197 1.39 16.86 12.74
N LEU A 198 2.03 15.83 12.17
CA LEU A 198 3.36 15.92 11.58
C LEU A 198 3.43 16.97 10.46
N LEU A 199 2.37 17.08 9.64
CA LEU A 199 2.32 18.04 8.54
C LEU A 199 2.24 19.50 9.01
N LYS A 200 1.98 19.72 10.31
CA LYS A 200 1.88 21.05 10.94
C LYS A 200 3.17 21.48 11.65
N ARG A 201 4.28 20.74 11.49
CA ARG A 201 5.59 21.06 12.08
C ARG A 201 6.72 20.97 11.06
N GLU A 202 7.84 21.61 11.37
CA GLU A 202 9.08 21.40 10.61
C GLU A 202 9.66 19.99 10.83
N PRO A 203 10.34 19.40 9.83
CA PRO A 203 10.61 19.95 8.49
C PRO A 203 9.46 19.72 7.47
N PHE A 204 8.33 19.14 7.87
CA PHE A 204 7.27 18.72 6.95
C PHE A 204 6.55 19.90 6.27
N ILE A 205 6.38 21.03 6.95
CA ILE A 205 5.86 22.27 6.34
C ILE A 205 6.74 22.66 5.15
N SER A 206 8.06 22.73 5.36
CA SER A 206 9.03 23.05 4.31
C SER A 206 9.01 22.02 3.18
N TYR A 207 8.84 20.74 3.50
CA TYR A 207 8.75 19.69 2.48
C TYR A 207 7.52 19.82 1.59
N LEU A 208 6.35 20.09 2.17
CA LEU A 208 5.12 20.30 1.41
C LEU A 208 5.19 21.56 0.54
N ALA A 209 5.77 22.64 1.06
CA ALA A 209 5.84 23.93 0.37
C ALA A 209 6.74 23.93 -0.87
N SER A 210 7.67 22.98 -0.98
CA SER A 210 8.67 22.93 -2.06
C SER A 210 8.87 21.52 -2.59
N LEU A 211 7.80 20.72 -2.58
CA LEU A 211 7.87 19.32 -2.96
C LEU A 211 8.40 19.14 -4.38
N GLY A 212 9.46 18.35 -4.51
CA GLY A 212 10.09 18.05 -5.79
C GLY A 212 11.49 17.47 -5.65
N PRO A 213 12.19 17.28 -6.78
CA PRO A 213 13.47 16.56 -6.83
C PRO A 213 14.57 17.15 -5.94
N SER A 214 14.54 18.47 -5.71
CA SER A 214 15.49 19.17 -4.85
C SER A 214 15.42 18.74 -3.38
N LEU A 215 14.30 18.16 -2.93
CA LEU A 215 14.11 17.71 -1.55
C LEU A 215 14.54 16.26 -1.30
N LEU A 216 14.86 15.49 -2.35
CA LEU A 216 15.20 14.07 -2.22
C LEU A 216 16.40 13.84 -1.30
N GLN A 217 17.45 14.66 -1.42
CA GLN A 217 18.64 14.55 -0.57
C GLN A 217 18.36 14.97 0.89
N PRO A 218 17.72 16.13 1.18
CA PRO A 218 17.27 16.47 2.53
C PRO A 218 16.41 15.39 3.20
N MET A 219 15.44 14.80 2.48
CA MET A 219 14.57 13.75 3.00
C MET A 219 15.34 12.45 3.29
N ARG A 220 16.24 12.02 2.39
CA ARG A 220 17.15 10.89 2.64
C ARG A 220 17.99 11.10 3.89
N ARG A 221 18.51 12.32 4.07
CA ARG A 221 19.27 12.67 5.25
C ARG A 221 18.42 12.59 6.52
N HIS A 222 17.22 13.17 6.49
CA HIS A 222 16.30 13.13 7.63
C HIS A 222 15.90 11.68 7.99
N ALA A 223 15.55 10.86 6.99
CA ALA A 223 15.24 9.45 7.19
C ALA A 223 16.40 8.66 7.84
N LEU A 224 17.65 8.93 7.42
CA LEU A 224 18.83 8.32 8.02
C LEU A 224 19.04 8.75 9.48
N ASP A 225 18.82 10.02 9.81
CA ASP A 225 18.95 10.53 11.18
C ASP A 225 17.88 9.95 12.13
N LEU A 226 16.67 9.70 11.61
CA LEU A 226 15.61 8.97 12.33
C LEU A 226 16.02 7.51 12.58
N ALA A 227 16.54 6.82 11.55
CA ALA A 227 16.98 5.43 11.67
C ALA A 227 18.17 5.24 12.62
N LEU A 228 19.14 6.16 12.60
CA LEU A 228 20.24 6.17 13.54
C LEU A 228 19.77 6.32 14.99
N ALA A 229 18.77 7.18 15.22
CA ALA A 229 18.20 7.36 16.55
C ALA A 229 17.38 6.13 16.99
N HIS A 230 16.61 5.55 16.08
CA HIS A 230 15.79 4.37 16.37
C HIS A 230 16.63 3.10 16.62
N ALA A 231 17.81 3.00 16.01
CA ALA A 231 18.75 1.89 16.21
C ALA A 231 19.78 2.13 17.34
N ASP A 232 19.70 3.23 18.07
CA ASP A 232 20.68 3.64 19.10
C ASP A 232 22.13 3.75 18.57
N LEU A 233 22.27 4.33 17.37
CA LEU A 233 23.55 4.49 16.68
C LEU A 233 23.95 5.95 16.47
N ARG A 234 23.19 6.92 17.00
CA ARG A 234 23.43 8.35 16.78
C ARG A 234 24.83 8.79 17.21
N GLU A 235 25.35 8.22 18.29
CA GLU A 235 26.68 8.52 18.84
C GLU A 235 27.74 7.47 18.45
N HIS A 236 27.37 6.44 17.69
CA HIS A 236 28.29 5.38 17.32
C HIS A 236 29.42 5.95 16.43
N PRO A 237 30.72 5.76 16.79
CA PRO A 237 31.82 6.44 16.10
C PRO A 237 31.86 6.20 14.58
N LEU A 238 31.59 4.97 14.14
CA LEU A 238 31.55 4.64 12.71
C LEU A 238 30.31 5.22 12.00
N ALA A 239 29.20 5.41 12.72
CA ALA A 239 28.04 6.09 12.15
C ALA A 239 28.36 7.57 11.94
N VAL A 240 28.89 8.25 12.97
CA VAL A 240 29.34 9.65 12.87
C VAL A 240 30.35 9.83 11.73
N ALA A 241 31.35 8.95 11.62
CA ALA A 241 32.33 8.98 10.55
C ALA A 241 31.72 8.76 9.15
N ALA A 242 30.69 7.91 9.04
CA ALA A 242 29.98 7.66 7.78
C ALA A 242 29.20 8.91 7.31
N LEU A 243 28.62 9.67 8.23
CA LEU A 243 27.89 10.91 7.90
C LEU A 243 28.82 12.00 7.37
N THR A 244 30.11 11.95 7.71
CA THR A 244 31.16 12.86 7.19
C THR A 244 32.04 12.20 6.13
N ALA A 245 31.66 11.04 5.58
CA ALA A 245 32.54 10.26 4.72
C ALA A 245 33.03 11.03 3.47
N ALA A 246 32.23 11.98 2.96
CA ALA A 246 32.61 12.81 1.82
C ALA A 246 33.92 13.60 2.03
N THR A 247 34.28 13.92 3.28
CA THR A 247 35.49 14.69 3.61
C THR A 247 36.71 13.80 3.92
N LEU A 248 36.52 12.47 3.95
CA LEU A 248 37.59 11.52 4.29
C LEU A 248 38.47 11.18 3.08
N PRO A 249 39.79 10.98 3.28
CA PRO A 249 40.67 10.45 2.25
C PRO A 249 40.19 9.09 1.72
N VAL A 250 40.47 8.77 0.45
CA VAL A 250 40.03 7.53 -0.21
C VAL A 250 40.37 6.27 0.61
N GLY A 251 41.58 6.18 1.14
CA GLY A 251 42.00 5.05 1.97
C GLY A 251 41.23 4.94 3.30
N ALA A 252 40.86 6.07 3.91
CA ALA A 252 40.04 6.11 5.11
C ALA A 252 38.59 5.70 4.82
N ARG A 253 38.02 6.15 3.70
CA ARG A 253 36.68 5.70 3.25
C ARG A 253 36.64 4.20 2.98
N ALA A 254 37.64 3.65 2.30
CA ALA A 254 37.71 2.22 2.01
C ALA A 254 37.83 1.38 3.30
N ARG A 255 38.55 1.89 4.31
CA ARG A 255 38.61 1.27 5.65
C ARG A 255 37.26 1.34 6.34
N LEU A 256 36.66 2.52 6.43
CA LEU A 256 35.35 2.74 7.05
C LEU A 256 34.26 1.86 6.42
N HIS A 257 34.25 1.75 5.09
CA HIS A 257 33.35 0.84 4.37
C HIS A 257 33.50 -0.61 4.85
N ARG A 258 34.72 -1.15 4.89
CA ARG A 258 34.97 -2.52 5.37
C ARG A 258 34.55 -2.72 6.82
N GLU A 259 34.80 -1.73 7.68
CA GLU A 259 34.42 -1.79 9.10
C GLU A 259 32.90 -1.80 9.27
N LEU A 260 32.17 -0.95 8.53
CA LEU A 260 30.69 -0.94 8.53
C LEU A 260 30.11 -2.26 7.98
N THR A 261 30.67 -2.79 6.89
CA THR A 261 30.26 -4.09 6.35
C THR A 261 30.47 -5.22 7.36
N SER A 262 31.62 -5.23 8.06
CA SER A 262 31.89 -6.22 9.09
C SER A 262 30.92 -6.11 10.27
N LEU A 263 30.59 -4.89 10.71
CA LEU A 263 29.59 -4.68 11.76
C LEU A 263 28.19 -5.13 11.34
N TYR A 264 27.80 -4.86 10.09
CA TYR A 264 26.55 -5.38 9.53
C TYR A 264 26.48 -6.92 9.64
N GLU A 265 27.49 -7.62 9.16
CA GLU A 265 27.54 -9.09 9.17
C GLU A 265 27.51 -9.64 10.61
N GLN A 266 28.31 -9.05 11.50
CA GLN A 266 28.39 -9.47 12.90
C GLN A 266 27.07 -9.23 13.64
N ALA A 267 26.47 -8.05 13.50
CA ALA A 267 25.18 -7.72 14.12
C ALA A 267 24.07 -8.62 13.56
N HIS A 268 24.06 -8.90 12.26
CA HIS A 268 23.06 -9.76 11.65
C HIS A 268 23.16 -11.22 12.17
N LEU A 269 24.37 -11.77 12.28
CA LEU A 269 24.58 -13.08 12.89
C LEU A 269 24.19 -13.11 14.36
N ARG A 270 24.54 -12.06 15.12
CA ARG A 270 24.18 -11.93 16.53
C ARG A 270 22.67 -11.87 16.74
N ALA A 271 21.95 -11.07 15.94
CA ALA A 271 20.50 -10.97 16.01
C ALA A 271 19.84 -12.34 15.80
N ARG A 272 20.29 -13.11 14.80
CA ARG A 272 19.80 -14.48 14.57
C ARG A 272 20.09 -15.43 15.72
N ALA A 273 21.30 -15.36 16.29
CA ALA A 273 21.67 -16.20 17.43
C ALA A 273 20.83 -15.87 18.68
N MET A 274 20.54 -14.58 18.91
CA MET A 274 19.69 -14.12 20.00
C MET A 274 18.24 -14.60 19.84
N LEU A 275 17.69 -14.50 18.63
CA LEU A 275 16.31 -14.91 18.34
C LEU A 275 16.02 -16.38 18.71
N ILE A 276 16.99 -17.28 18.56
CA ILE A 276 16.85 -18.70 18.92
C ILE A 276 16.65 -18.90 20.43
N GLY A 277 17.25 -18.03 21.26
CA GLY A 277 17.20 -18.12 22.72
C GLY A 277 16.16 -17.21 23.38
N GLU A 278 15.44 -16.39 22.60
CA GLU A 278 14.45 -15.45 23.11
C GLU A 278 13.10 -16.14 23.37
N PRO A 279 12.37 -15.74 24.43
CA PRO A 279 11.00 -16.21 24.65
C PRO A 279 10.13 -15.95 23.43
N GLN A 280 9.27 -16.91 23.08
CA GLN A 280 8.34 -16.76 21.94
C GLN A 280 7.31 -15.64 22.16
N VAL A 281 6.99 -15.32 23.41
CA VAL A 281 6.07 -14.25 23.78
C VAL A 281 6.90 -13.07 24.31
N PHE A 282 6.99 -12.02 23.52
CA PHE A 282 7.58 -10.74 23.88
C PHE A 282 6.61 -9.67 23.40
N GLU A 283 6.05 -8.88 24.31
CA GLU A 283 5.09 -7.83 23.99
C GLU A 283 5.61 -6.48 24.47
N PRO A 284 5.78 -5.49 23.57
CA PRO A 284 5.59 -5.59 22.11
C PRO A 284 6.79 -6.26 21.42
N GLU A 285 6.53 -7.04 20.37
CA GLU A 285 7.55 -7.87 19.70
C GLU A 285 8.77 -7.06 19.20
N TRP A 286 8.55 -5.81 18.80
CA TRP A 286 9.59 -4.92 18.26
C TRP A 286 10.59 -4.39 19.31
N GLU A 287 10.32 -4.61 20.60
CA GLU A 287 11.25 -4.29 21.71
C GLU A 287 12.22 -5.44 22.03
N ARG A 288 12.13 -6.57 21.33
CA ARG A 288 13.07 -7.69 21.49
C ARG A 288 14.53 -7.22 21.34
N PRO A 289 15.44 -7.68 22.21
CA PRO A 289 16.86 -7.39 22.07
C PRO A 289 17.42 -7.80 20.69
N SER A 290 17.00 -8.94 20.15
CA SER A 290 17.37 -9.39 18.79
C SER A 290 16.92 -8.40 17.71
N HIS A 291 15.74 -7.77 17.86
CA HIS A 291 15.21 -6.79 16.92
C HIS A 291 16.02 -5.49 16.94
N LEU A 292 16.46 -5.02 18.11
CA LEU A 292 17.38 -3.87 18.17
C LEU A 292 18.70 -4.16 17.43
N VAL A 293 19.33 -5.32 17.70
CA VAL A 293 20.58 -5.71 17.03
C VAL A 293 20.37 -5.90 15.52
N PHE A 294 19.21 -6.41 15.11
CA PHE A 294 18.84 -6.51 13.70
C PHE A 294 18.71 -5.13 13.04
N ARG A 295 18.00 -4.18 13.67
CA ARG A 295 17.91 -2.79 13.19
C ARG A 295 19.29 -2.15 13.04
N GLN A 296 20.16 -2.34 14.02
CA GLN A 296 21.56 -1.88 13.97
C GLN A 296 22.29 -2.45 12.77
N ALA A 297 22.14 -3.76 12.50
CA ALA A 297 22.71 -4.39 11.32
C ALA A 297 22.25 -3.68 10.04
N ILE A 298 20.93 -3.55 9.83
CA ILE A 298 20.39 -2.89 8.64
C ILE A 298 20.94 -1.47 8.47
N VAL A 299 20.99 -0.68 9.55
CA VAL A 299 21.54 0.68 9.51
C VAL A 299 23.04 0.68 9.16
N PHE A 300 23.85 -0.22 9.70
CA PHE A 300 25.26 -0.35 9.30
C PHE A 300 25.40 -0.71 7.81
N GLY A 301 24.56 -1.60 7.29
CA GLY A 301 24.53 -1.95 5.87
C GLY A 301 24.19 -0.76 4.98
N VAL A 302 23.23 0.07 5.39
CA VAL A 302 22.88 1.32 4.70
C VAL A 302 24.04 2.32 4.74
N LEU A 303 24.67 2.53 5.91
CA LEU A 303 25.83 3.41 6.04
C LEU A 303 27.00 2.95 5.16
N ALA A 304 27.29 1.65 5.10
CA ALA A 304 28.31 1.09 4.22
C ALA A 304 28.03 1.48 2.76
N ARG A 305 26.79 1.32 2.29
CA ARG A 305 26.39 1.72 0.93
C ARG A 305 26.54 3.21 0.68
N CYS A 306 26.21 4.06 1.66
CA CYS A 306 26.44 5.50 1.57
C CYS A 306 27.93 5.83 1.41
N VAL A 307 28.80 5.19 2.19
CA VAL A 307 30.27 5.35 2.07
C VAL A 307 30.77 4.85 0.72
N ALA A 308 30.22 3.73 0.22
CA ALA A 308 30.57 3.15 -1.07
C ALA A 308 30.13 4.03 -2.25
N ALA A 309 28.96 4.67 -2.18
CA ALA A 309 28.49 5.60 -3.20
C ALA A 309 29.41 6.82 -3.36
N HIS A 310 30.21 7.13 -2.33
CA HIS A 310 31.26 8.15 -2.38
C HIS A 310 32.61 7.63 -2.90
N LEU A 311 32.67 6.41 -3.44
CA LEU A 311 33.86 5.78 -4.03
C LEU A 311 33.58 5.31 -5.48
N PRO A 312 34.57 5.46 -6.37
CA PRO A 312 34.68 6.61 -7.27
C PRO A 312 33.66 6.55 -8.43
N THR A 313 32.51 7.21 -8.30
CA THR A 313 31.88 7.88 -9.45
C THR A 313 31.22 9.20 -9.03
N PRO A 314 31.31 10.27 -9.84
CA PRO A 314 31.21 11.64 -9.34
C PRO A 314 29.81 12.26 -9.37
N THR A 315 28.73 11.51 -9.64
CA THR A 315 27.47 12.16 -10.08
C THR A 315 26.17 11.70 -9.40
N GLY A 316 26.21 10.84 -8.37
CA GLY A 316 25.01 10.03 -8.03
C GLY A 316 24.33 10.20 -6.67
N GLY A 317 24.53 11.27 -5.89
CA GLY A 317 23.83 11.47 -4.60
C GLY A 317 23.92 10.29 -3.60
N LEU A 318 23.14 10.33 -2.51
CA LEU A 318 22.92 9.13 -1.69
C LEU A 318 22.12 8.12 -2.54
N PRO A 319 22.42 6.81 -2.48
CA PRO A 319 21.56 5.79 -3.09
C PRO A 319 20.13 5.91 -2.54
N ASP A 320 19.17 5.28 -3.18
CA ASP A 320 17.83 5.22 -2.61
C ASP A 320 17.83 4.36 -1.32
N ILE A 321 18.10 5.02 -0.20
CA ILE A 321 18.29 4.37 1.10
C ILE A 321 16.99 4.10 1.83
N LEU A 322 15.91 4.82 1.50
CA LEU A 322 14.64 4.70 2.22
C LEU A 322 14.07 3.29 2.09
N SER A 323 14.13 2.71 0.90
CA SER A 323 13.70 1.33 0.63
C SER A 323 14.42 0.31 1.54
N PHE A 324 15.67 0.56 1.92
CA PHE A 324 16.41 -0.31 2.86
C PHE A 324 16.13 0.03 4.32
N LEU A 325 15.89 1.30 4.63
CA LEU A 325 15.59 1.75 5.99
C LEU A 325 14.20 1.32 6.46
N VAL A 326 13.26 1.03 5.56
CA VAL A 326 11.93 0.46 5.91
C VAL A 326 12.08 -0.77 6.82
N THR A 327 13.03 -1.65 6.54
CA THR A 327 13.29 -2.85 7.36
C THR A 327 13.85 -2.52 8.75
N ALA A 328 14.50 -1.38 8.93
CA ALA A 328 15.00 -0.92 10.22
C ALA A 328 13.96 -0.11 11.01
N MET A 329 12.97 0.48 10.34
CA MET A 329 11.99 1.39 10.94
C MET A 329 10.66 0.68 11.20
N THR A 330 10.74 -0.34 12.04
CA THR A 330 9.60 -1.18 12.46
C THR A 330 9.17 -0.87 13.90
N GLY A 331 7.94 -1.26 14.24
CA GLY A 331 7.34 -1.00 15.54
C GLY A 331 6.62 0.34 15.61
N ASP A 332 6.38 0.81 16.83
CA ASP A 332 5.54 1.98 17.08
C ASP A 332 6.34 3.19 17.58
N GLY A 333 5.67 4.35 17.58
CA GLY A 333 6.13 5.57 18.23
C GLY A 333 6.55 6.67 17.26
N ALA A 334 6.72 7.86 17.83
CA ALA A 334 6.84 9.12 17.08
C ALA A 334 7.95 9.11 16.00
N ARG A 335 9.06 8.39 16.22
CA ARG A 335 10.16 8.31 15.23
C ARG A 335 9.80 7.45 14.03
N VAL A 336 9.07 6.36 14.25
CA VAL A 336 8.62 5.48 13.18
C VAL A 336 7.56 6.20 12.36
N GLU A 337 6.58 6.84 13.02
CA GLU A 337 5.59 7.70 12.37
C GLU A 337 6.23 8.81 11.54
N GLU A 338 7.24 9.50 12.10
CA GLU A 338 7.98 10.55 11.41
C GLU A 338 8.71 10.02 10.18
N PHE A 339 9.33 8.84 10.28
CA PHE A 339 10.01 8.20 9.15
C PHE A 339 9.02 7.84 8.03
N TRP A 340 7.87 7.27 8.37
CA TRP A 340 6.86 6.92 7.37
C TRP A 340 6.34 8.17 6.66
N MET A 341 6.12 9.28 7.39
CA MET A 341 5.78 10.55 6.75
C MET A 341 6.88 11.05 5.79
N VAL A 342 8.16 10.99 6.20
CA VAL A 342 9.28 11.34 5.32
C VAL A 342 9.30 10.44 4.09
N LYS A 343 9.03 9.13 4.24
CA LYS A 343 8.98 8.19 3.13
C LYS A 343 7.87 8.53 2.14
N HIS A 344 6.65 8.80 2.62
CA HIS A 344 5.54 9.18 1.74
C HIS A 344 5.84 10.45 0.94
N LEU A 345 6.38 11.48 1.59
CA LEU A 345 6.78 12.72 0.91
C LEU A 345 7.97 12.51 -0.03
N HIS A 346 8.89 11.61 0.30
CA HIS A 346 10.02 11.26 -0.58
C HIS A 346 9.55 10.56 -1.85
N ASP A 347 8.67 9.57 -1.75
CA ASP A 347 8.09 8.87 -2.89
C ASP A 347 7.32 9.84 -3.78
N ALA A 348 6.53 10.73 -3.17
CA ALA A 348 5.83 11.81 -3.83
C ALA A 348 6.77 12.81 -4.55
N ALA A 349 7.89 13.19 -3.93
CA ALA A 349 8.89 14.06 -4.56
C ALA A 349 9.59 13.40 -5.75
N ARG A 350 9.69 12.05 -5.76
CA ARG A 350 10.28 11.29 -6.88
C ARG A 350 9.35 11.21 -8.08
N THR A 351 8.05 11.08 -7.87
CA THR A 351 7.07 11.00 -8.95
C THR A 351 6.82 12.36 -9.63
N ALA A 352 7.13 13.46 -8.94
CA ALA A 352 7.13 14.81 -9.50
C ALA A 352 8.39 15.16 -10.33
N ALA A 353 9.41 14.28 -10.34
CA ALA A 353 10.65 14.42 -11.11
C ALA A 353 10.49 13.91 -12.54
#